data_AF-A0AAE4C9A4-F1
#
_entry.id   AF-A0AAE4C9A4-F1
#
_cell.length_a   1.000
_cell.length_b   1.000
_cell.length_c   1.000
_cell.angle_alpha   90.00
_cell.angle_beta   90.00
_cell.angle_gamma   90.00
#
_symmetry.space_group_name_H-M   'P 1'
#
loop_
_entity.id
_entity.type
_entity.pdbx_description
1 polymer ?
#
loop_
_entity_poly.entity_id
_entity_poly.type
_entity_poly.pdbx_seq_one_letter_code
_entity_poly.pdbx_strand_id
1 'polypeptide(L)'
;MAPSDIINVEFGALDSAAQSLTTKAGALNTAMDALQTSLSPIKETWYASGSSAGEAAQASETRLRTAIADVIEVINRFSTKVSNASVIQRDLENRNRDLFA
;
A
#
# COMPACT_ATOMS: atom_id res chain seq x y z
N MET A 1 35.89 10.10 -4.73
CA MET A 1 34.89 9.06 -4.42
C MET A 1 33.58 9.50 -5.04
N ALA A 2 33.07 8.72 -5.99
CA ALA A 2 31.96 9.14 -6.85
C ALA A 2 30.62 9.10 -6.08
N PRO A 3 29.74 10.11 -6.26
CA PRO A 3 28.40 10.13 -5.68
C PRO A 3 27.46 9.02 -6.22
N SER A 4 27.88 8.28 -7.26
CA SER A 4 27.10 7.22 -7.91
C SER A 4 26.82 6.02 -7.00
N ASP A 5 27.77 5.63 -6.15
CA ASP A 5 27.60 4.46 -5.26
C ASP A 5 26.58 4.70 -4.15
N ILE A 6 26.41 5.96 -3.72
CA ILE A 6 25.45 6.32 -2.68
C ILE A 6 24.01 6.28 -3.24
N ILE A 7 23.83 6.72 -4.48
CA ILE A 7 22.49 6.76 -5.11
C ILE A 7 21.97 5.33 -5.36
N ASN A 8 22.83 4.40 -5.77
CA ASN A 8 22.39 3.05 -6.13
C ASN A 8 21.94 2.19 -4.92
N VAL A 9 22.60 2.36 -3.77
CA VAL A 9 22.23 1.66 -2.53
C VAL A 9 20.88 2.14 -2.00
N GLU A 10 20.59 3.44 -2.11
CA GLU A 10 19.32 4.04 -1.65
C GLU A 10 18.11 3.54 -2.45
N PHE A 11 18.21 3.36 -3.77
CA PHE A 11 17.10 2.86 -4.59
C PHE A 11 16.81 1.38 -4.39
N GLY A 12 17.82 0.54 -4.13
CA GLY A 12 17.60 -0.87 -3.79
C GLY A 12 16.85 -1.02 -2.45
N ALA A 13 17.17 -0.19 -1.46
CA ALA A 13 16.43 -0.12 -0.20
C ALA A 13 15.00 0.39 -0.41
N LEU A 14 14.81 1.38 -1.27
CA LEU A 14 13.51 1.96 -1.59
C LEU A 14 12.58 0.94 -2.29
N ASP A 15 13.10 0.16 -3.24
CA ASP A 15 12.35 -0.90 -3.93
C ASP A 15 11.94 -2.02 -2.95
N SER A 16 12.87 -2.44 -2.08
CA SER A 16 12.58 -3.41 -1.03
C SER A 16 11.49 -2.92 -0.06
N ALA A 17 11.52 -1.63 0.31
CA ALA A 17 10.50 -1.01 1.13
C ALA A 17 9.14 -0.95 0.41
N ALA A 18 9.12 -0.65 -0.89
CA ALA A 18 7.91 -0.65 -1.71
C ALA A 18 7.27 -2.05 -1.79
N GLN A 19 8.06 -3.11 -2.01
CA GLN A 19 7.57 -4.50 -2.02
C GLN A 19 7.01 -4.91 -0.64
N SER A 20 7.68 -4.51 0.44
CA SER A 20 7.20 -4.74 1.82
C SER A 20 5.88 -4.04 2.08
N LEU A 21 5.71 -2.79 1.61
CA LEU A 21 4.46 -2.05 1.70
C LEU A 21 3.33 -2.73 0.93
N THR A 22 3.58 -3.18 -0.31
CA THR A 22 2.59 -3.92 -1.11
C THR A 22 2.18 -5.23 -0.42
N THR A 23 3.12 -5.94 0.21
CA THR A 23 2.80 -7.15 0.99
C THR A 23 1.92 -6.84 2.18
N LYS A 24 2.23 -5.78 2.94
CA LYS A 24 1.43 -5.31 4.08
C LYS A 24 0.03 -4.85 3.64
N ALA A 25 -0.09 -4.20 2.48
CA ALA A 25 -1.37 -3.82 1.89
C ALA A 25 -2.24 -5.03 1.57
N GLY A 26 -1.65 -6.10 1.01
CA GLY A 26 -2.34 -7.38 0.79
C GLY A 26 -2.84 -8.00 2.09
N ALA A 27 -2.02 -8.02 3.14
CA ALA A 27 -2.42 -8.51 4.46
C ALA A 27 -3.56 -7.70 5.09
N LEU A 28 -3.58 -6.38 4.86
CA LEU A 28 -4.66 -5.47 5.29
C LEU A 28 -6.00 -5.83 4.64
N ASN A 29 -6.01 -6.16 3.35
CA ASN A 29 -7.21 -6.65 2.67
C ASN A 29 -7.71 -7.96 3.29
N THR A 30 -6.82 -8.94 3.49
CA THR A 30 -7.21 -10.22 4.10
C THR A 30 -7.77 -10.05 5.52
N ALA A 31 -7.17 -9.17 6.33
CA ALA A 31 -7.69 -8.87 7.67
C ALA A 31 -9.07 -8.21 7.62
N MET A 32 -9.33 -7.36 6.62
CA MET A 32 -10.62 -6.73 6.42
C MET A 32 -11.70 -7.74 5.98
N ASP A 33 -11.37 -8.68 5.10
CA ASP A 33 -12.28 -9.75 4.70
C ASP A 33 -12.63 -10.65 5.90
N ALA A 34 -11.63 -11.01 6.72
CA ALA A 34 -11.85 -11.77 7.95
C ALA A 34 -12.75 -11.01 8.94
N LEU A 35 -12.55 -9.69 9.07
CA LEU A 35 -13.42 -8.84 9.88
C LEU A 35 -14.87 -8.85 9.36
N GLN A 36 -15.10 -8.86 8.04
CA GLN A 36 -16.46 -8.98 7.48
C GLN A 36 -17.13 -10.27 7.88
N THR A 37 -16.43 -11.37 7.70
CA THR A 37 -16.97 -12.69 8.02
C THR A 37 -17.31 -12.75 9.51
N SER A 38 -16.43 -12.24 10.37
CA SER A 38 -16.68 -12.18 11.81
C SER A 38 -17.85 -11.27 12.19
N LEU A 39 -18.09 -10.19 11.45
CA LEU A 39 -19.19 -9.27 11.71
C LEU A 39 -20.52 -9.76 11.12
N SER A 40 -20.54 -10.70 10.17
CA SER A 40 -21.76 -11.15 9.47
C SER A 40 -22.91 -11.56 10.42
N PRO A 41 -22.68 -12.34 11.49
CA PRO A 41 -23.75 -12.72 12.43
C PRO A 41 -24.30 -11.51 13.22
N ILE A 42 -23.44 -10.53 13.49
CA ILE A 42 -23.81 -9.28 14.17
C ILE A 42 -24.60 -8.38 13.21
N LYS A 43 -24.32 -8.41 11.90
CA LYS A 43 -25.12 -7.67 10.90
C LYS A 43 -26.55 -8.18 10.86
N GLU A 44 -26.73 -9.50 10.87
CA GLU A 44 -28.05 -10.14 10.76
C GLU A 44 -28.96 -9.85 11.97
N THR A 45 -28.38 -9.64 13.16
CA THR A 45 -29.15 -9.42 14.39
C THR A 45 -29.16 -7.97 14.84
N TRP A 46 -28.03 -7.28 14.76
CA TRP A 46 -27.84 -5.95 15.32
C TRP A 46 -28.06 -4.83 14.30
N TYR A 47 -27.67 -5.01 13.03
CA TYR A 47 -27.93 -3.99 11.99
C TYR A 47 -29.39 -4.06 11.50
N ALA A 48 -29.93 -5.27 11.38
CA ALA A 48 -31.34 -5.48 11.02
C ALA A 48 -32.32 -4.97 12.09
N SER A 49 -31.85 -4.74 13.33
CA SER A 49 -32.69 -4.18 14.41
C SER A 49 -33.10 -2.71 14.19
N GLY A 50 -32.43 -1.99 13.28
CA GLY A 50 -32.67 -0.56 13.05
C GLY A 50 -32.31 0.33 14.25
N SER A 51 -31.54 -0.19 15.21
CA SER A 51 -31.07 0.60 16.34
C SER A 51 -30.03 1.64 15.89
N SER A 52 -30.00 2.79 16.55
CA SER A 52 -28.99 3.84 16.32
C SER A 52 -27.55 3.33 16.49
N ALA A 53 -27.35 2.35 17.38
CA ALA A 53 -26.07 1.66 17.55
C ALA A 53 -25.69 0.81 16.33
N GLY A 54 -26.64 0.10 15.73
CA GLY A 54 -26.44 -0.68 14.51
C GLY A 54 -26.10 0.20 13.30
N GLU A 55 -26.81 1.32 13.13
CA GLU A 55 -26.51 2.31 12.08
C GLU A 55 -25.12 2.94 12.26
N ALA A 56 -24.75 3.31 13.48
CA ALA A 56 -23.44 3.86 13.78
C ALA A 56 -22.30 2.85 13.53
N ALA A 57 -22.53 1.57 13.84
CA ALA A 57 -21.59 0.50 13.57
C ALA A 57 -21.42 0.24 12.05
N GLN A 58 -22.52 0.21 11.29
CA GLN A 58 -22.48 0.08 9.83
C GLN A 58 -21.73 1.25 9.17
N ALA A 59 -21.98 2.48 9.64
CA ALA A 59 -21.28 3.67 9.16
C ALA A 59 -19.77 3.60 9.49
N SER A 60 -19.41 3.13 10.68
CA SER A 60 -18.01 2.99 11.09
C SER A 60 -17.29 1.92 10.29
N GLU A 61 -17.94 0.78 10.00
CA GLU A 61 -17.38 -0.24 9.12
C GLU A 61 -17.13 0.31 7.71
N THR A 62 -18.10 1.04 7.16
CA THR A 62 -17.97 1.67 5.84
C THR A 62 -16.78 2.62 5.80
N ARG A 63 -16.63 3.48 6.82
CA ARG A 63 -15.48 4.40 6.93
C ARG A 63 -14.15 3.65 7.01
N LEU A 64 -14.11 2.56 7.78
CA LEU A 64 -12.90 1.75 7.90
C LEU A 64 -12.51 1.12 6.57
N ARG A 65 -13.48 0.63 5.79
CA ARG A 65 -13.24 0.12 4.42
C ARG A 65 -12.66 1.18 3.51
N THR A 66 -13.27 2.35 3.47
CA THR A 66 -12.79 3.46 2.65
C THR A 66 -11.37 3.83 3.03
N ALA A 67 -11.09 3.98 4.33
CA ALA A 67 -9.75 4.33 4.81
C ALA A 67 -8.69 3.28 4.42
N ILE A 68 -9.02 1.98 4.49
CA ILE A 68 -8.10 0.92 4.06
C ILE A 68 -7.87 0.94 2.56
N ALA A 69 -8.93 1.12 1.76
CA ALA A 69 -8.81 1.26 0.31
C ALA A 69 -7.91 2.46 -0.06
N ASP A 70 -8.07 3.59 0.63
CA ASP A 70 -7.23 4.77 0.42
C ASP A 70 -5.76 4.51 0.78
N VAL A 71 -5.49 3.81 1.88
CA VAL A 71 -4.12 3.42 2.28
C VAL A 71 -3.48 2.52 1.21
N ILE A 72 -4.22 1.54 0.70
CA ILE A 72 -3.74 0.63 -0.35
C ILE A 72 -3.43 1.40 -1.63
N GLU A 73 -4.30 2.33 -2.02
CA GLU A 73 -4.09 3.16 -3.21
C GLU A 73 -2.84 4.04 -3.06
N VAL A 74 -2.62 4.64 -1.89
CA VAL A 74 -1.41 5.42 -1.61
C VAL A 74 -0.16 4.53 -1.69
N ILE A 75 -0.20 3.33 -1.13
CA ILE A 75 0.91 2.36 -1.22
C ILE A 75 1.20 2.01 -2.67
N ASN A 76 0.18 1.68 -3.47
CA ASN A 76 0.35 1.32 -4.88
C ASN A 76 0.95 2.46 -5.70
N ARG A 77 0.49 3.70 -5.46
CA ARG A 77 1.04 4.91 -6.09
C ARG A 77 2.50 5.14 -5.70
N PHE A 78 2.83 4.97 -4.43
CA PHE A 78 4.19 5.08 -3.94
C PHE A 78 5.10 4.03 -4.61
N SER A 79 4.72 2.76 -4.57
CA SER A 79 5.49 1.66 -5.18
C SER A 79 5.71 1.86 -6.67
N THR A 80 4.70 2.34 -7.41
CA THR A 80 4.83 2.65 -8.84
C THR A 80 5.85 3.77 -9.10
N LYS A 81 5.82 4.84 -8.28
CA LYS A 81 6.78 5.95 -8.41
C LYS A 81 8.21 5.49 -8.11
N VAL A 82 8.39 4.67 -7.08
CA VAL A 82 9.70 4.09 -6.71
C VAL A 82 10.26 3.24 -7.86
N SER A 83 9.45 2.32 -8.41
CA SER A 83 9.84 1.48 -9.53
C SER A 83 10.26 2.34 -10.75
N ASN A 84 9.47 3.36 -11.10
CA ASN A 84 9.78 4.24 -12.22
C ASN A 84 11.09 5.02 -11.98
N ALA A 85 11.31 5.52 -10.77
CA ALA A 85 12.52 6.23 -10.42
C ALA A 85 13.76 5.32 -10.49
N SER A 86 13.64 4.06 -10.05
CA SER A 86 14.72 3.07 -10.18
C SER A 86 15.07 2.75 -11.64
N VAL A 87 14.06 2.65 -12.52
CA VAL A 87 14.30 2.46 -13.96
C VAL A 87 15.03 3.66 -14.58
N ILE A 88 14.57 4.88 -14.28
CA ILE A 88 15.20 6.12 -14.78
C ILE A 88 16.65 6.22 -14.31
N GLN A 89 16.92 5.88 -13.05
CA GLN A 89 18.27 5.90 -12.50
C GLN A 89 19.19 4.90 -13.24
N ARG A 90 18.73 3.67 -13.47
CA ARG A 90 19.52 2.67 -14.24
C ARG A 90 19.82 3.14 -15.66
N ASP A 91 18.86 3.78 -16.32
CA ASP A 91 19.09 4.38 -17.65
C ASP A 91 20.18 5.47 -17.60
N LEU A 92 20.09 6.38 -16.62
CA LEU A 92 21.08 7.43 -16.42
C LEU A 92 22.47 6.86 -16.09
N GLU A 93 22.56 5.81 -15.28
CA GLU A 93 23.81 5.13 -14.95
C GLU A 93 24.47 4.50 -16.19
N ASN A 94 23.68 3.81 -17.02
CA ASN A 94 24.17 3.21 -18.26
C ASN A 94 24.67 4.28 -19.23
N ARG A 95 23.89 5.36 -19.43
CA ARG A 95 24.28 6.48 -20.30
C ARG A 95 25.53 7.19 -19.82
N ASN A 96 25.65 7.43 -18.51
CA ASN A 96 26.87 8.01 -17.95
C ASN A 96 28.06 7.08 -18.16
N ARG A 97 27.89 5.77 -17.96
CA ARG A 97 28.95 4.79 -18.22
C ARG A 97 29.43 4.84 -19.66
N ASP A 98 28.52 4.91 -20.63
CA ASP A 98 28.86 5.00 -22.06
C ASP A 98 29.56 6.31 -22.44
N LEU A 99 29.27 7.42 -21.73
CA LEU A 99 29.92 8.71 -21.95
C LEU A 99 31.34 8.79 -21.40
N PHE A 100 31.68 7.93 -20.43
CA PHE A 100 32.98 7.89 -19.76
C PHE A 100 33.77 6.59 -20.02
N ALA A 101 33.32 5.76 -20.97
CA ALA A 101 34.00 4.55 -21.45
C ALA A 101 34.80 4.84 -22.74
#